data_AF-A0A382MDS5-F1
#
_entry.id   AF-A0A382MDS5-F1
#
_cell.length_a   1.000
_cell.length_b   1.000
_cell.length_c   1.000
_cell.angle_alpha   90.00
_cell.angle_beta   90.00
_cell.angle_gamma   90.00
#
_symmetry.space_group_name_H-M   'P 1'
#
loop_
_entity.id
_entity.type
_entity.pdbx_description
1 polymer ?
#
loop_
_entity_poly.entity_id
_entity_poly.type
_entity_poly.pdbx_seq_one_letter_code
_entity_poly.pdbx_strand_id
1 'polypeptide(L)'
;MSPRGRRARIRASVYSDSRESYVELFTGDWMGGAGSGQAIGRYAHYLGGITWIGLLYFFNFIQGSAFGEMSDGARGEALRKITWRTLWWFRWAAALTWVSGMWILAHQRAFGSEFADYFSTSGGVGIAFGALLGTTMAANVWMVIWPAQKIAIGSSVTVSEGGEADPEAPAAAKRAARASRVNTLFSIPLIFFMMWPSHFSALVNGVDDIGPSAGGRWTLWIVFLVIWIVMEASTLGKLGGYDNAINRIVLDKHQDTIKVGFLITIVLYVLFEIVS
;
A
#
# COMPACT_ATOMS: atom_id res chain seq x y z
N MET A 1 -11.83 -29.67 -56.78
CA MET A 1 -10.67 -29.54 -55.86
C MET A 1 -10.58 -30.78 -54.97
N SER A 2 -9.45 -31.50 -54.94
CA SER A 2 -9.38 -32.81 -54.27
C SER A 2 -9.50 -32.68 -52.73
N PRO A 3 -10.06 -33.68 -52.03
CA PRO A 3 -10.21 -33.67 -50.57
C PRO A 3 -8.87 -33.46 -49.82
N ARG A 4 -7.75 -33.92 -50.41
CA ARG A 4 -6.40 -33.73 -49.86
C ARG A 4 -5.94 -32.27 -49.90
N GLY A 5 -6.24 -31.54 -50.98
CA GLY A 5 -5.90 -30.12 -51.10
C GLY A 5 -6.69 -29.22 -50.15
N ARG A 6 -7.90 -29.62 -49.76
CA ARG A 6 -8.74 -28.90 -48.77
C ARG A 6 -8.17 -29.05 -47.35
N ARG A 7 -7.73 -30.25 -46.97
CA ARG A 7 -7.12 -30.51 -45.65
C ARG A 7 -5.77 -29.79 -45.47
N ALA A 8 -4.93 -29.75 -46.50
CA ALA A 8 -3.67 -29.03 -46.45
C ALA A 8 -3.86 -27.52 -46.26
N ARG A 9 -4.87 -26.94 -46.93
CA ARG A 9 -5.20 -25.51 -46.85
C ARG A 9 -5.77 -25.10 -45.49
N ILE A 10 -6.64 -25.94 -44.90
CA ILE A 10 -7.15 -25.75 -43.53
C ILE A 10 -5.99 -25.82 -42.53
N ARG A 11 -5.08 -26.79 -42.67
CA ARG A 11 -3.94 -26.93 -41.76
C ARG A 11 -2.96 -25.76 -41.83
N ALA A 12 -2.75 -25.20 -43.02
CA ALA A 12 -1.92 -24.02 -43.23
C ALA A 12 -2.57 -22.74 -42.68
N SER A 13 -3.89 -22.58 -42.82
CA SER A 13 -4.63 -21.43 -42.24
C SER A 13 -4.64 -21.48 -40.72
N VAL A 14 -4.86 -22.64 -40.10
CA VAL A 14 -4.79 -22.79 -38.64
C VAL A 14 -3.38 -22.48 -38.11
N TYR A 15 -2.33 -22.86 -38.86
CA TYR A 15 -0.95 -22.54 -38.49
C TYR A 15 -0.60 -21.05 -38.66
N SER A 16 -1.08 -20.38 -39.71
CA SER A 16 -0.85 -18.93 -39.87
C SER A 16 -1.62 -18.13 -38.84
N ASP A 17 -2.88 -18.48 -38.59
CA ASP A 17 -3.76 -17.85 -37.61
C ASP A 17 -3.20 -17.98 -36.19
N SER A 18 -2.66 -19.17 -35.84
CA SER A 18 -1.95 -19.32 -34.57
C SER A 18 -0.70 -18.45 -34.48
N ARG A 19 0.15 -18.38 -35.52
CA ARG A 19 1.32 -17.50 -35.52
C ARG A 19 0.96 -16.03 -35.42
N GLU A 20 -0.08 -15.58 -36.13
CA GLU A 20 -0.54 -14.19 -36.06
C GLU A 20 -1.08 -13.86 -34.66
N SER A 21 -1.83 -14.78 -34.02
CA SER A 21 -2.29 -14.59 -32.63
C SER A 21 -1.13 -14.50 -31.61
N TYR A 22 -0.06 -15.29 -31.78
CA TYR A 22 1.13 -15.17 -30.93
C TYR A 22 1.88 -13.86 -31.21
N VAL A 23 1.97 -13.44 -32.46
CA VAL A 23 2.63 -12.19 -32.85
C VAL A 23 1.83 -10.99 -32.31
N GLU A 24 0.50 -10.97 -32.36
CA GLU A 24 -0.33 -9.93 -31.74
C GLU A 24 -0.15 -9.86 -30.22
N LEU A 25 0.02 -11.00 -29.54
CA LEU A 25 0.31 -11.08 -28.10
C LEU A 25 1.66 -10.42 -27.72
N PHE A 26 2.61 -10.36 -28.67
CA PHE A 26 3.95 -9.80 -28.49
C PHE A 26 4.20 -8.47 -29.23
N THR A 27 3.28 -8.00 -30.09
CA THR A 27 3.50 -6.79 -30.91
C THR A 27 2.28 -5.85 -31.06
N GLY A 28 1.07 -6.23 -30.64
CA GLY A 28 -0.15 -5.48 -30.97
C GLY A 28 -0.71 -4.53 -29.91
N ASP A 29 -0.71 -4.91 -28.63
CA ASP A 29 -1.34 -4.09 -27.57
C ASP A 29 -0.77 -4.40 -26.18
N TRP A 30 0.57 -4.49 -26.04
CA TRP A 30 1.23 -4.80 -24.77
C TRP A 30 0.84 -3.83 -23.64
N MET A 31 0.54 -2.58 -24.01
CA MET A 31 0.27 -1.44 -23.12
C MET A 31 -1.22 -1.05 -23.04
N GLY A 32 -2.10 -1.70 -23.80
CA GLY A 32 -3.53 -1.42 -23.77
C GLY A 32 -4.25 -1.95 -22.54
N GLY A 33 -5.52 -1.59 -22.37
CA GLY A 33 -6.34 -1.94 -21.22
C GLY A 33 -6.54 -3.45 -20.98
N ALA A 34 -6.27 -4.28 -21.99
CA ALA A 34 -6.27 -5.75 -21.92
C ALA A 34 -4.87 -6.38 -22.15
N GLY A 35 -3.82 -5.57 -22.25
CA GLY A 35 -2.46 -5.98 -22.58
C GLY A 35 -1.72 -6.71 -21.45
N SER A 36 -0.70 -7.49 -21.79
CA SER A 36 0.13 -8.23 -20.84
C SER A 36 0.93 -7.31 -19.89
N GLY A 37 1.17 -6.04 -20.23
CA GLY A 37 1.77 -5.04 -19.34
C GLY A 37 0.89 -4.68 -18.14
N GLN A 38 -0.43 -4.63 -18.31
CA GLN A 38 -1.38 -4.45 -17.20
C GLN A 38 -1.41 -5.68 -16.27
N ALA A 39 -1.36 -6.88 -16.84
CA ALA A 39 -1.30 -8.12 -16.06
C ALA A 39 0.00 -8.22 -15.24
N ILE A 40 1.15 -7.91 -15.84
CA ILE A 40 2.45 -7.88 -15.17
C ILE A 40 2.47 -6.80 -14.07
N GLY A 41 1.95 -5.60 -14.35
CA GLY A 41 1.86 -4.52 -13.36
C GLY A 41 1.04 -4.95 -12.14
N ARG A 42 -0.13 -5.56 -12.34
CA ARG A 42 -0.97 -6.10 -11.26
C ARG A 42 -0.28 -7.22 -10.49
N TYR A 43 0.36 -8.15 -11.18
CA TYR A 43 1.11 -9.23 -10.53
C TYR A 43 2.24 -8.69 -9.65
N ALA A 44 3.02 -7.74 -10.17
CA ALA A 44 4.06 -7.05 -9.41
C ALA A 44 3.48 -6.28 -8.20
N HIS A 45 2.35 -5.62 -8.38
CA HIS A 45 1.64 -4.90 -7.33
C HIS A 45 1.19 -5.82 -6.19
N TYR A 46 0.62 -6.99 -6.52
CA TYR A 46 0.19 -7.95 -5.52
C TYR A 46 1.37 -8.59 -4.78
N LEU A 47 2.41 -9.02 -5.50
CA LEU A 47 3.61 -9.58 -4.86
C LEU A 47 4.32 -8.57 -3.95
N GLY A 48 4.46 -7.34 -4.45
CA GLY A 48 5.00 -6.23 -3.68
C GLY A 48 4.13 -5.94 -2.45
N GLY A 49 2.82 -5.83 -2.63
CA GLY A 49 1.87 -5.48 -1.58
C GLY A 49 1.81 -6.51 -0.47
N ILE A 50 1.74 -7.80 -0.81
CA ILE A 50 1.76 -8.91 0.17
C ILE A 50 3.06 -8.87 0.97
N THR A 51 4.20 -8.70 0.29
CA THR A 51 5.50 -8.62 0.96
C THR A 51 5.60 -7.38 1.85
N TRP A 52 5.17 -6.22 1.36
CA TRP A 52 5.25 -4.96 2.08
C TRP A 52 4.39 -4.96 3.34
N ILE A 53 3.10 -5.28 3.20
CA ILE A 53 2.16 -5.32 4.32
C ILE A 53 2.49 -6.49 5.26
N GLY A 54 2.90 -7.64 4.74
CA GLY A 54 3.34 -8.78 5.56
C GLY A 54 4.52 -8.40 6.47
N LEU A 55 5.54 -7.72 5.93
CA LEU A 55 6.68 -7.26 6.71
C LEU A 55 6.30 -6.13 7.68
N LEU A 56 5.39 -5.24 7.28
CA LEU A 56 4.82 -4.24 8.19
C LEU A 56 4.20 -4.91 9.42
N TYR A 57 3.38 -5.94 9.21
CA TYR A 57 2.74 -6.70 10.28
C TYR A 57 3.73 -7.51 11.10
N PHE A 58 4.79 -8.06 10.49
CA PHE A 58 5.89 -8.66 11.24
C PHE A 58 6.53 -7.67 12.23
N PHE A 59 6.89 -6.47 11.77
CA PHE A 59 7.42 -5.43 12.67
C PHE A 59 6.41 -5.03 13.74
N ASN A 60 5.12 -5.12 13.41
CA ASN A 60 4.07 -4.60 14.26
C ASN A 60 3.59 -5.55 15.35
N PHE A 61 3.39 -6.81 15.00
CA PHE A 61 2.70 -7.79 15.83
C PHE A 61 3.67 -8.79 16.45
N ILE A 62 4.87 -8.93 15.88
CA ILE A 62 5.83 -9.98 16.26
C ILE A 62 7.13 -9.37 16.79
N GLN A 63 7.83 -8.58 15.97
CA GLN A 63 9.18 -8.14 16.33
C GLN A 63 9.20 -7.26 17.59
N GLY A 64 8.25 -6.32 17.71
CA GLY A 64 8.20 -5.37 18.82
C GLY A 64 7.99 -6.05 20.19
N SER A 65 7.07 -7.02 20.26
CA SER A 65 6.82 -7.80 21.49
C SER A 65 8.01 -8.70 21.80
N ALA A 66 8.52 -9.45 20.81
CA ALA A 66 9.66 -10.33 20.99
C ALA A 66 10.90 -9.57 21.50
N PHE A 67 11.16 -8.36 21.00
CA PHE A 67 12.28 -7.55 21.49
C PHE A 67 12.12 -7.12 22.94
N GLY A 68 10.90 -6.85 23.41
CA GLY A 68 10.63 -6.51 24.81
C GLY A 68 11.01 -7.62 25.79
N GLU A 69 11.04 -8.87 25.34
CA GLU A 69 11.37 -10.06 26.14
C GLU A 69 12.85 -10.46 26.04
N MET A 70 13.60 -9.90 25.08
CA MET A 70 15.01 -10.21 24.87
C MET A 70 15.94 -9.40 25.79
N SER A 71 17.07 -10.00 26.15
CA SER A 71 18.20 -9.25 26.74
C SER A 71 18.78 -8.24 25.73
N ASP A 72 19.46 -7.21 26.24
CA ASP A 72 20.00 -6.14 25.37
C ASP A 72 20.98 -6.67 24.32
N GLY A 73 21.83 -7.64 24.70
CA GLY A 73 22.76 -8.29 23.76
C GLY A 73 22.03 -9.04 22.63
N ALA A 74 21.04 -9.88 22.98
CA ALA A 74 20.27 -10.65 22.01
C ALA A 74 19.42 -9.74 21.10
N ARG A 75 18.81 -8.70 21.68
CA ARG A 75 18.05 -7.68 20.93
C ARG A 75 18.95 -6.93 19.96
N GLY A 76 20.15 -6.53 20.40
CA GLY A 76 21.15 -5.89 19.56
C GLY A 76 21.55 -6.75 18.37
N GLU A 77 21.81 -8.03 18.60
CA GLU A 77 22.14 -8.98 17.53
C GLU A 77 20.97 -9.17 16.54
N ALA A 78 19.74 -9.34 17.04
CA ALA A 78 18.55 -9.45 16.22
C ALA A 78 18.31 -8.20 15.35
N LEU A 79 18.55 -7.00 15.91
CA LEU A 79 18.50 -5.74 15.14
C LEU A 79 19.49 -5.75 13.97
N ARG A 80 20.74 -6.15 14.21
CA ARG A 80 21.81 -6.15 13.20
C ARG A 80 21.62 -7.21 12.12
N LYS A 81 21.11 -8.40 12.49
CA LYS A 81 21.00 -9.55 11.56
C LYS A 81 19.63 -9.67 10.91
N ILE A 82 18.56 -9.57 11.70
CA ILE A 82 17.18 -9.82 11.25
C ILE A 82 16.57 -8.50 10.78
N THR A 83 16.43 -7.52 11.68
CA THR A 83 15.70 -6.28 11.39
C THR A 83 16.28 -5.54 10.20
N TRP A 84 17.60 -5.42 10.09
CA TRP A 84 18.26 -4.78 8.96
C TRP A 84 17.88 -5.40 7.60
N ARG A 85 17.89 -6.73 7.51
CA ARG A 85 17.51 -7.45 6.28
C ARG A 85 16.03 -7.29 5.98
N THR A 86 15.19 -7.39 7.01
CA THR A 86 13.75 -7.18 6.88
C THR A 86 13.44 -5.77 6.39
N LEU A 87 14.14 -4.74 6.88
CA LEU A 87 13.97 -3.35 6.45
C LEU A 87 14.33 -3.13 4.98
N TRP A 88 15.37 -3.81 4.48
CA TRP A 88 15.74 -3.74 3.07
C TRP A 88 14.60 -4.25 2.17
N TRP A 89 14.04 -5.43 2.48
CA TRP A 89 12.91 -6.00 1.75
C TRP A 89 11.66 -5.14 1.88
N PHE A 90 11.38 -4.68 3.10
CA PHE A 90 10.24 -3.81 3.38
C PHE A 90 10.27 -2.53 2.53
N ARG A 91 11.44 -1.91 2.40
CA ARG A 91 11.64 -0.68 1.62
C ARG A 91 11.40 -0.88 0.13
N TRP A 92 11.98 -1.93 -0.45
CA TRP A 92 11.84 -2.20 -1.87
C TRP A 92 10.48 -2.80 -2.24
N ALA A 93 9.87 -3.57 -1.35
CA ALA A 93 8.48 -4.01 -1.52
C ALA A 93 7.51 -2.82 -1.53
N ALA A 94 7.72 -1.82 -0.65
CA ALA A 94 6.95 -0.58 -0.68
C ALA A 94 7.10 0.17 -2.01
N ALA A 95 8.34 0.32 -2.49
CA ALA A 95 8.61 0.98 -3.77
C ALA A 95 8.00 0.21 -4.95
N LEU A 96 8.16 -1.12 -4.99
CA LEU A 96 7.59 -1.97 -6.03
C LEU A 96 6.07 -1.84 -6.07
N THR A 97 5.40 -1.92 -4.92
CA THR A 97 3.95 -1.78 -4.81
C THR A 97 3.50 -0.40 -5.29
N TRP A 98 4.16 0.66 -4.84
CA TRP A 98 3.78 2.02 -5.21
C TRP A 98 4.01 2.29 -6.70
N VAL A 99 5.18 1.96 -7.25
CA VAL A 99 5.50 2.17 -8.67
C VAL A 99 4.56 1.34 -9.57
N SER A 100 4.33 0.07 -9.24
CA SER A 100 3.39 -0.75 -10.01
C SER A 100 1.94 -0.28 -9.87
N GLY A 101 1.55 0.28 -8.72
CA GLY A 101 0.23 0.90 -8.53
C GLY A 101 0.07 2.14 -9.40
N MET A 102 1.07 3.03 -9.39
CA MET A 102 1.11 4.20 -10.28
C MET A 102 1.10 3.79 -11.76
N TRP A 103 1.79 2.70 -12.11
CA TRP A 103 1.75 2.13 -13.46
C TRP A 103 0.35 1.66 -13.84
N ILE A 104 -0.35 0.94 -12.96
CA ILE A 104 -1.72 0.47 -13.20
C ILE A 104 -2.66 1.67 -13.39
N LEU A 105 -2.55 2.69 -12.54
CA LEU A 105 -3.33 3.93 -12.70
C LEU A 105 -2.96 4.66 -14.00
N ALA A 106 -1.69 4.66 -14.39
CA ALA A 106 -1.20 5.24 -15.64
C ALA A 106 -1.84 4.64 -16.89
N HIS A 107 -2.08 3.34 -16.87
CA HIS A 107 -2.54 2.59 -18.04
C HIS A 107 -4.02 2.22 -17.97
N GLN A 108 -4.67 2.39 -16.82
CA GLN A 108 -6.12 2.52 -16.79
C GLN A 108 -6.46 3.87 -17.43
N ARG A 109 -7.67 4.05 -17.99
CA ARG A 109 -8.09 5.25 -18.76
C ARG A 109 -7.94 6.61 -18.03
N ALA A 110 -7.39 6.58 -16.83
CA ALA A 110 -6.98 7.66 -15.95
C ALA A 110 -5.84 8.58 -16.46
N PHE A 111 -5.34 8.50 -17.69
CA PHE A 111 -4.49 9.59 -18.25
C PHE A 111 -5.01 10.13 -19.59
N GLY A 112 -6.24 9.74 -19.97
CA GLY A 112 -6.99 10.36 -21.05
C GLY A 112 -7.96 11.43 -20.54
N SER A 113 -8.88 11.87 -21.40
CA SER A 113 -9.90 12.88 -21.08
C SER A 113 -10.85 12.49 -19.94
N GLU A 114 -10.91 11.21 -19.56
CA GLU A 114 -11.83 10.68 -18.54
C GLU A 114 -11.19 10.51 -17.15
N PHE A 115 -9.94 10.96 -16.93
CA PHE A 115 -9.30 10.88 -15.60
C PHE A 115 -10.11 11.60 -14.53
N ALA A 116 -10.52 12.84 -14.80
CA ALA A 116 -11.30 13.63 -13.86
C ALA A 116 -12.66 12.97 -13.56
N ASP A 117 -13.25 12.34 -14.57
CA ASP A 117 -14.55 11.68 -14.45
C ASP A 117 -14.46 10.38 -13.64
N TYR A 118 -13.38 9.60 -13.80
CA TYR A 118 -13.16 8.38 -13.02
C TYR A 118 -13.12 8.65 -11.52
N PHE A 119 -12.38 9.68 -11.09
CA PHE A 119 -12.30 10.04 -9.66
C PHE A 119 -13.57 10.67 -9.10
N SER A 120 -14.59 10.87 -9.94
CA SER A 120 -15.93 11.26 -9.51
C SER A 120 -16.86 10.06 -9.28
N THR A 121 -16.49 8.85 -9.72
CA THR A 121 -17.25 7.63 -9.46
C THR A 121 -16.95 7.07 -8.06
N SER A 122 -17.84 6.21 -7.55
CA SER A 122 -17.65 5.55 -6.26
C SER A 122 -16.35 4.71 -6.24
N GLY A 123 -16.12 3.96 -7.32
CA GLY A 123 -14.89 3.20 -7.54
C GLY A 123 -13.64 4.09 -7.51
N GLY A 124 -13.67 5.21 -8.22
CA GLY A 124 -12.53 6.12 -8.30
C GLY A 124 -12.21 6.81 -6.97
N VAL A 125 -13.22 7.23 -6.20
CA VAL A 125 -12.99 7.81 -4.86
C VAL A 125 -12.35 6.77 -3.92
N GLY A 126 -12.83 5.52 -3.93
CA GLY A 126 -12.21 4.43 -3.15
C GLY A 126 -10.74 4.20 -3.52
N ILE A 127 -10.42 4.12 -4.82
CA ILE A 127 -9.03 4.01 -5.30
C ILE A 127 -8.20 5.23 -4.91
N ALA A 128 -8.75 6.44 -4.93
CA ALA A 128 -8.04 7.64 -4.51
C ALA A 128 -7.64 7.61 -3.04
N PHE A 129 -8.55 7.14 -2.16
CA PHE A 129 -8.26 6.96 -0.74
C PHE A 129 -7.11 5.96 -0.55
N GLY A 130 -7.22 4.79 -1.21
CA GLY A 130 -6.18 3.77 -1.19
C GLY A 130 -4.84 4.30 -1.70
N ALA A 131 -4.82 5.05 -2.81
CA ALA A 131 -3.63 5.61 -3.42
C ALA A 131 -2.97 6.68 -2.53
N LEU A 132 -3.75 7.56 -1.88
CA LEU A 132 -3.20 8.55 -0.95
C LEU A 132 -2.58 7.88 0.27
N LEU A 133 -3.29 6.93 0.88
CA LEU A 133 -2.76 6.16 2.03
C LEU A 133 -1.50 5.39 1.64
N GLY A 134 -1.52 4.69 0.50
CA GLY A 134 -0.37 3.93 0.02
C GLY A 134 0.83 4.81 -0.28
N THR A 135 0.62 5.97 -0.89
CA THR A 135 1.68 6.95 -1.16
C THR A 135 2.26 7.50 0.15
N THR A 136 1.42 7.88 1.11
CA THR A 136 1.84 8.37 2.43
C THR A 136 2.64 7.29 3.16
N MET A 137 2.16 6.04 3.15
CA MET A 137 2.83 4.93 3.79
C MET A 137 4.18 4.65 3.15
N ALA A 138 4.28 4.64 1.81
CA ALA A 138 5.54 4.44 1.10
C ALA A 138 6.53 5.58 1.40
N ALA A 139 6.04 6.82 1.43
CA ALA A 139 6.78 8.00 1.87
C ALA A 139 7.32 7.83 3.30
N ASN A 140 6.50 7.35 4.24
CA ASN A 140 6.92 7.06 5.61
C ASN A 140 8.01 5.99 5.67
N VAL A 141 7.95 4.94 4.85
CA VAL A 141 9.00 3.92 4.78
C VAL A 141 10.34 4.53 4.38
N TRP A 142 10.37 5.33 3.32
CA TRP A 142 11.60 5.85 2.74
C TRP A 142 12.17 7.07 3.48
N MET A 143 11.30 7.99 3.94
CA MET A 143 11.71 9.28 4.48
C MET A 143 11.76 9.31 6.02
N VAL A 144 11.03 8.43 6.70
CA VAL A 144 10.94 8.45 8.17
C VAL A 144 11.51 7.19 8.79
N ILE A 145 10.97 6.02 8.44
CA ILE A 145 11.34 4.74 9.05
C ILE A 145 12.79 4.39 8.70
N TRP A 146 13.16 4.40 7.42
CA TRP A 146 14.49 3.99 7.00
C TRP A 146 15.62 4.86 7.58
N PRO A 147 15.59 6.21 7.49
CA PRO A 147 16.64 7.04 8.06
C PRO A 147 16.76 6.88 9.58
N ALA A 148 15.64 6.79 10.28
CA ALA A 148 15.63 6.63 11.73
C ALA A 148 16.15 5.24 12.17
N GLN A 149 15.81 4.19 11.43
CA GLN A 149 16.33 2.84 11.70
C GLN A 149 17.83 2.71 11.43
N LYS A 150 18.38 3.45 10.45
CA LYS A 150 19.84 3.50 10.25
C LYS A 150 20.57 4.01 11.51
N ILE A 151 20.03 5.02 12.18
CA ILE A 151 20.61 5.57 13.42
C ILE A 151 20.53 4.51 14.53
N ALA A 152 19.34 3.96 14.78
CA ALA A 152 19.13 2.99 15.85
C ALA A 152 19.96 1.70 15.67
N ILE A 153 19.99 1.15 14.45
CA ILE A 153 20.77 -0.05 14.13
C ILE A 153 22.27 0.26 14.10
N GLY A 154 22.66 1.43 13.58
CA GLY A 154 24.05 1.89 13.58
C GLY A 154 24.62 1.97 15.00
N SER A 155 23.86 2.54 15.94
CA SER A 155 24.25 2.54 17.35
C SER A 155 24.42 1.12 17.92
N SER A 156 23.56 0.17 17.55
CA SER A 156 23.70 -1.22 17.98
C SER A 156 24.95 -1.90 17.40
N VAL A 157 25.39 -1.50 16.20
CA VAL A 157 26.67 -1.96 15.61
C VAL A 157 27.84 -1.40 16.42
N THR A 158 27.88 -0.08 16.65
CA THR A 158 28.95 0.57 17.43
C THR A 158 29.12 -0.03 18.81
N VAL A 159 28.01 -0.23 19.54
CA VAL A 159 28.04 -0.85 20.87
C VAL A 159 28.57 -2.28 20.82
N SER A 160 28.25 -3.04 19.77
CA SER A 160 28.77 -4.41 19.63
C SER A 160 30.26 -4.50 19.33
N GLU A 161 30.87 -3.41 18.89
CA GLU A 161 32.30 -3.28 18.61
C GLU A 161 33.06 -2.65 19.79
N GLY A 162 32.38 -2.40 20.92
CA GLY A 162 32.97 -1.82 22.13
C GLY A 162 32.94 -0.28 22.19
N GLY A 163 32.24 0.37 21.27
CA GLY A 163 32.01 1.81 21.29
C GLY A 163 30.81 2.23 22.15
N GLU A 164 30.61 3.54 22.29
CA GLU A 164 29.47 4.11 23.02
C GLU A 164 28.18 4.13 22.18
N ALA A 165 27.04 4.08 22.87
CA ALA A 165 25.74 4.17 22.22
C ALA A 165 25.45 5.60 21.75
N ASP A 166 24.82 5.75 20.58
CA ASP A 166 24.39 7.05 20.07
C ASP A 166 23.24 7.59 20.93
N PRO A 167 23.37 8.80 21.52
CA PRO A 167 22.31 9.39 22.34
C PRO A 167 21.01 9.65 21.56
N GLU A 168 21.05 9.78 20.23
CA GLU A 168 19.87 9.98 19.38
C GLU A 168 19.16 8.65 19.05
N ALA A 169 19.78 7.50 19.27
CA ALA A 169 19.22 6.20 18.89
C ALA A 169 17.83 5.91 19.51
N PRO A 170 17.55 6.21 20.80
CA PRO A 170 16.22 6.01 21.37
C PRO A 170 15.14 6.88 20.71
N ALA A 171 15.46 8.14 20.42
CA ALA A 171 14.54 9.07 19.76
C ALA A 171 14.26 8.65 18.31
N ALA A 172 15.29 8.22 17.60
CA ALA A 172 15.17 7.68 16.24
C ALA A 172 14.34 6.39 16.22
N ALA A 173 14.59 5.45 17.15
CA ALA A 173 13.80 4.23 17.27
C ALA A 173 12.31 4.53 17.54
N LYS A 174 12.01 5.49 18.42
CA LYS A 174 10.64 5.94 18.68
C LYS A 174 9.98 6.53 17.43
N ARG A 175 10.68 7.41 16.70
CA ARG A 175 10.19 7.99 15.43
C ARG A 175 9.85 6.89 14.41
N ALA A 176 10.73 5.92 14.22
CA ALA A 176 10.49 4.80 13.32
C ALA A 176 9.31 3.94 13.77
N ALA A 177 9.19 3.66 15.07
CA ALA A 177 8.09 2.88 15.63
C ALA A 177 6.73 3.56 15.40
N ARG A 178 6.64 4.88 15.66
CA ARG A 178 5.41 5.67 15.43
C ARG A 178 4.99 5.65 13.96
N ALA A 179 5.91 5.96 13.05
CA ALA A 179 5.65 5.89 11.60
C ALA A 179 5.24 4.48 11.15
N SER A 180 5.85 3.44 11.72
CA SER A 180 5.47 2.05 11.45
C SER A 180 4.05 1.73 11.97
N ARG A 181 3.63 2.26 13.13
CA ARG A 181 2.27 2.07 13.65
C ARG A 181 1.22 2.78 12.82
N VAL A 182 1.45 4.02 12.41
CA VAL A 182 0.45 4.74 11.58
C VAL A 182 0.32 4.07 10.22
N ASN A 183 1.40 3.53 9.66
CA ASN A 183 1.31 2.72 8.45
C ASN A 183 0.44 1.47 8.67
N THR A 184 0.50 0.82 9.83
CA THR A 184 -0.39 -0.30 10.17
C THR A 184 -1.83 0.14 10.40
N LEU A 185 -2.05 1.32 10.97
CA LEU A 185 -3.39 1.91 11.06
C LEU A 185 -3.98 2.12 9.66
N PHE A 186 -3.22 2.77 8.78
CA PHE A 186 -3.64 3.12 7.43
C PHE A 186 -3.72 1.93 6.48
N SER A 187 -2.96 0.85 6.70
CA SER A 187 -3.04 -0.34 5.84
C SER A 187 -4.42 -0.99 5.87
N ILE A 188 -5.14 -0.89 6.98
CA ILE A 188 -6.48 -1.48 7.15
C ILE A 188 -7.51 -0.81 6.21
N PRO A 189 -7.78 0.50 6.28
CA PRO A 189 -8.67 1.17 5.33
C PRO A 189 -8.09 1.16 3.91
N LEU A 190 -6.77 1.25 3.72
CA LEU A 190 -6.15 1.17 2.39
C LEU A 190 -6.55 -0.11 1.67
N ILE A 191 -6.35 -1.27 2.29
CA ILE A 191 -6.64 -2.57 1.65
C ILE A 191 -8.13 -2.68 1.35
N PHE A 192 -8.98 -2.24 2.28
CA PHE A 192 -10.43 -2.24 2.10
C PHE A 192 -10.86 -1.38 0.90
N PHE A 193 -10.38 -0.15 0.81
CA PHE A 193 -10.74 0.76 -0.28
C PHE A 193 -10.10 0.41 -1.62
N MET A 194 -8.94 -0.27 -1.63
CA MET A 194 -8.39 -0.85 -2.86
C MET A 194 -9.25 -1.98 -3.42
N MET A 195 -10.01 -2.69 -2.58
CA MET A 195 -11.01 -3.69 -3.01
C MET A 195 -12.35 -3.07 -3.44
N TRP A 196 -12.58 -1.79 -3.13
CA TRP A 196 -13.86 -1.11 -3.30
C TRP A 196 -14.46 -1.23 -4.71
N PRO A 197 -13.74 -0.93 -5.81
CA PRO A 197 -14.33 -0.95 -7.14
C PRO A 197 -14.90 -2.32 -7.53
N SER A 198 -14.24 -3.41 -7.11
CA SER A 198 -14.58 -4.77 -7.52
C SER A 198 -15.65 -5.43 -6.67
N HIS A 199 -15.95 -4.90 -5.48
CA HIS A 199 -16.79 -5.59 -4.49
C HIS A 199 -17.90 -4.74 -3.89
N PHE A 200 -17.73 -3.42 -3.84
CA PHE A 200 -18.63 -2.53 -3.08
C PHE A 200 -19.25 -1.43 -3.95
N SER A 201 -18.56 -0.95 -4.99
CA SER A 201 -19.07 0.13 -5.85
C SER A 201 -20.51 -0.11 -6.33
N ALA A 202 -20.75 -1.29 -6.93
CA ALA A 202 -22.05 -1.68 -7.45
C ALA A 202 -23.09 -2.03 -6.36
N LEU A 203 -22.63 -2.44 -5.16
CA LEU A 203 -23.51 -2.71 -4.02
C LEU A 203 -24.08 -1.40 -3.45
N VAL A 204 -23.21 -0.39 -3.32
CA VAL A 204 -23.55 0.89 -2.69
C VAL A 204 -24.27 1.83 -3.67
N ASN A 205 -23.96 1.80 -4.97
CA ASN A 205 -24.43 2.81 -5.94
C ASN A 205 -25.27 2.22 -7.09
N GLY A 206 -25.65 0.93 -7.02
CA GLY A 206 -26.37 0.24 -8.08
C GLY A 206 -25.51 -0.08 -9.31
N VAL A 207 -26.14 -0.64 -10.36
CA VAL A 207 -25.45 -1.15 -11.56
C VAL A 207 -24.83 -0.03 -12.40
N ASP A 208 -25.32 1.20 -12.26
CA ASP A 208 -24.91 2.35 -13.07
C ASP A 208 -23.66 3.08 -12.52
N ASP A 209 -23.12 2.66 -11.36
CA ASP A 209 -21.97 3.28 -10.64
C ASP A 209 -22.04 4.82 -10.60
N ILE A 210 -23.25 5.37 -10.43
CA ILE A 210 -23.45 6.81 -10.27
C ILE A 210 -22.81 7.16 -8.93
N GLY A 211 -21.59 7.67 -8.99
CA GLY A 211 -20.83 8.01 -7.79
C GLY A 211 -21.57 9.02 -6.91
N PRO A 212 -21.11 9.20 -5.66
CA PRO A 212 -21.76 10.09 -4.71
C PRO A 212 -22.01 11.47 -5.31
N SER A 213 -23.09 12.14 -4.90
CA SER A 213 -23.35 13.53 -5.33
C SER A 213 -22.13 14.42 -5.10
N ALA A 214 -22.01 15.55 -5.80
CA ALA A 214 -20.87 16.45 -5.62
C ALA A 214 -20.66 16.83 -4.14
N GLY A 215 -21.75 17.13 -3.42
CA GLY A 215 -21.70 17.40 -1.97
C GLY A 215 -21.30 16.18 -1.13
N GLY A 216 -21.77 14.98 -1.51
CA GLY A 216 -21.36 13.73 -0.88
C GLY A 216 -19.87 13.44 -1.01
N ARG A 217 -19.30 13.63 -2.21
CA ARG A 217 -17.85 13.49 -2.45
C ARG A 217 -17.03 14.44 -1.60
N TRP A 218 -17.43 15.71 -1.50
CA TRP A 218 -16.73 16.66 -0.62
C TRP A 218 -16.80 16.23 0.84
N THR A 219 -17.95 15.74 1.30
CA THR A 219 -18.11 15.23 2.67
C THR A 219 -17.15 14.05 2.94
N LEU A 220 -17.08 13.09 2.02
CA LEU A 220 -16.14 11.96 2.09
C LEU A 220 -14.70 12.44 2.19
N TRP A 221 -14.26 13.31 1.28
CA TRP A 221 -12.89 13.82 1.24
C TRP A 221 -12.54 14.61 2.49
N ILE A 222 -13.43 15.47 2.98
CA ILE A 222 -13.17 16.27 4.19
C ILE A 222 -12.96 15.36 5.40
N VAL A 223 -13.87 14.40 5.63
CA VAL A 223 -13.75 13.48 6.77
C VAL A 223 -12.48 12.64 6.66
N PHE A 224 -12.21 12.08 5.48
CA PHE A 224 -11.01 11.29 5.22
C PHE A 224 -9.72 12.10 5.44
N LEU A 225 -9.64 13.32 4.88
CA LEU A 225 -8.46 14.17 4.99
C LEU A 225 -8.24 14.64 6.43
N VAL A 226 -9.30 14.92 7.20
CA VAL A 226 -9.16 15.27 8.62
C VAL A 226 -8.54 14.09 9.39
N ILE A 227 -9.05 12.87 9.21
CA ILE A 227 -8.49 11.67 9.84
C ILE A 227 -7.03 11.48 9.43
N TRP A 228 -6.76 11.54 8.13
CA TRP A 228 -5.43 11.36 7.56
C TRP A 228 -4.43 12.42 8.09
N ILE A 229 -4.76 13.71 8.03
CA ILE A 229 -3.91 14.81 8.51
C ILE A 229 -3.64 14.66 10.00
N VAL A 230 -4.68 14.42 10.81
CA VAL A 230 -4.55 14.32 12.27
C VAL A 230 -3.61 13.17 12.62
N MET A 231 -3.81 11.99 12.04
CA MET A 231 -2.98 10.82 12.35
C MET A 231 -1.55 10.97 11.85
N GLU A 232 -1.35 11.49 10.64
CA GLU A 232 -0.01 11.68 10.07
C GLU A 232 0.76 12.78 10.82
N ALA A 233 0.14 13.93 11.07
CA ALA A 233 0.75 15.02 11.84
C ALA A 233 1.08 14.60 13.28
N SER A 234 0.19 13.84 13.92
CA SER A 234 0.42 13.27 15.26
C SER A 234 1.63 12.34 15.26
N THR A 235 1.72 11.46 14.26
CA THR A 235 2.79 10.47 14.15
C THR A 235 4.15 11.11 13.88
N LEU A 236 4.18 12.18 13.08
CA LEU A 236 5.39 12.95 12.81
C LEU A 236 5.81 13.85 13.98
N GLY A 237 5.05 13.83 15.09
CA GLY A 237 5.31 14.63 16.28
C GLY A 237 4.92 16.10 16.14
N LYS A 238 4.21 16.47 15.07
CA LYS A 238 3.77 17.85 14.80
C LYS A 238 2.58 18.28 15.66
N LEU A 239 1.89 17.34 16.31
CA LEU A 239 0.79 17.60 17.25
C LEU A 239 1.24 17.33 18.69
N GLY A 240 2.13 18.18 19.23
CA GLY A 240 2.57 18.06 20.63
C GLY A 240 3.58 16.94 20.90
N GLY A 241 4.39 16.57 19.91
CA GLY A 241 5.43 15.54 20.03
C GLY A 241 4.94 14.10 19.88
N TYR A 242 5.84 13.13 20.06
CA TYR A 242 5.54 11.71 19.80
C TYR A 242 4.68 11.03 20.88
N ASP A 243 4.57 11.63 22.07
CA ASP A 243 3.85 11.08 23.21
C ASP A 243 2.57 11.87 23.53
N ASN A 244 2.00 12.55 22.53
CA ASN A 244 0.72 13.24 22.66
C ASN A 244 -0.45 12.26 22.91
N ALA A 245 -1.60 12.80 23.33
CA ALA A 245 -2.76 11.99 23.72
C ALA A 245 -3.28 11.07 22.60
N ILE A 246 -3.28 11.55 21.35
CA ILE A 246 -3.73 10.76 20.18
C ILE A 246 -2.82 9.56 19.98
N ASN A 247 -1.49 9.77 19.96
CA ASN A 247 -0.54 8.67 19.81
C ASN A 247 -0.64 7.65 20.95
N ARG A 248 -0.91 8.10 22.18
CA ARG A 248 -1.07 7.19 23.32
C ARG A 248 -2.30 6.29 23.18
N ILE A 249 -3.41 6.86 22.73
CA ILE A 249 -4.67 6.13 22.57
C ILE A 249 -4.62 5.20 21.35
N VAL A 250 -4.03 5.67 20.24
CA VAL A 250 -4.14 5.00 18.94
C VAL A 250 -2.92 4.16 18.60
N LEU A 251 -1.70 4.59 18.98
CA LEU A 251 -0.44 4.04 18.44
C LEU A 251 0.47 3.41 19.51
N ASP A 252 0.17 3.45 20.80
CA ASP A 252 1.03 2.79 21.81
C ASP A 252 0.94 1.26 21.71
N LYS A 253 -0.29 0.74 21.58
CA LYS A 253 -0.56 -0.69 21.47
C LYS A 253 -1.02 -1.02 20.07
N HIS A 254 -0.41 -2.04 19.47
CA HIS A 254 -0.82 -2.53 18.16
C HIS A 254 -2.30 -2.98 18.14
N GLN A 255 -2.83 -3.49 19.26
CA GLN A 255 -4.24 -3.86 19.38
C GLN A 255 -5.16 -2.65 19.21
N ASP A 256 -4.81 -1.52 19.80
CA ASP A 256 -5.63 -0.30 19.71
C ASP A 256 -5.48 0.32 18.31
N THR A 257 -4.28 0.28 17.73
CA THR A 257 -4.07 0.60 16.31
C THR A 257 -4.97 -0.21 15.40
N ILE A 258 -5.10 -1.52 15.62
CA ILE A 258 -5.98 -2.39 14.83
C ILE A 258 -7.45 -2.01 15.02
N LYS A 259 -7.91 -1.87 16.27
CA LYS A 259 -9.31 -1.51 16.57
C LYS A 259 -9.70 -0.17 15.95
N VAL A 260 -8.85 0.85 16.11
CA VAL A 260 -9.10 2.18 15.53
C VAL A 260 -9.04 2.13 14.00
N GLY A 261 -8.14 1.32 13.42
CA GLY A 261 -8.09 1.12 11.98
C GLY A 261 -9.38 0.56 11.42
N PHE A 262 -9.94 -0.49 12.06
CA PHE A 262 -11.25 -1.02 11.69
C PHE A 262 -12.38 -0.01 11.92
N LEU A 263 -12.34 0.74 13.02
CA LEU A 263 -13.32 1.80 13.29
C LEU A 263 -13.31 2.86 12.19
N ILE A 264 -12.13 3.34 11.77
CA ILE A 264 -11.98 4.28 10.66
C ILE A 264 -12.56 3.68 9.37
N THR A 265 -12.26 2.43 9.05
CA THR A 265 -12.81 1.75 7.87
C THR A 265 -14.34 1.69 7.92
N ILE A 266 -14.93 1.33 9.06
CA ILE A 266 -16.39 1.27 9.25
C ILE A 266 -17.02 2.65 9.12
N VAL A 267 -16.43 3.67 9.76
CA VAL A 267 -16.92 5.06 9.67
C VAL A 267 -16.91 5.53 8.23
N LEU A 268 -15.82 5.29 7.49
CA LEU A 268 -15.73 5.68 6.09
C LEU A 268 -16.70 4.88 5.21
N TYR A 269 -16.84 3.57 5.43
CA TYR A 269 -17.83 2.74 4.73
C TYR A 269 -19.26 3.26 4.93
N VAL A 270 -19.67 3.48 6.18
CA VAL A 270 -21.01 4.00 6.50
C VAL A 270 -21.20 5.39 5.91
N LEU A 271 -20.16 6.23 5.91
CA LEU A 271 -20.23 7.53 5.28
C LEU A 271 -20.45 7.43 3.78
N PHE A 272 -19.78 6.49 3.09
CA PHE A 272 -20.04 6.20 1.69
C PHE A 272 -21.50 5.83 1.45
N GLU A 273 -22.07 4.92 2.24
CA GLU A 273 -23.49 4.52 2.15
C GLU A 273 -24.47 5.68 2.36
N ILE A 274 -24.14 6.65 3.23
CA ILE A 274 -25.03 7.78 3.55
C ILE A 274 -25.03 8.84 2.45
N VAL A 275 -23.90 9.01 1.75
CA VAL A 275 -23.67 10.15 0.83
C VAL A 275 -23.68 9.77 -0.65
N SER A 276 -23.72 8.46 -0.94
CA SER A 276 -24.02 7.84 -2.22
C SER A 276 -25.52 7.89 -2.51
#